data_AF-A0A534LRB9-F1
#
_entry.id   AF-A0A534LRB9-F1
#
_cell.length_a   1.000
_cell.length_b   1.000
_cell.length_c   1.000
_cell.angle_alpha   90.00
_cell.angle_beta   90.00
_cell.angle_gamma   90.00
#
_symmetry.space_group_name_H-M   'P 1'
#
loop_
_entity.id
_entity.type
_entity.pdbx_description
1 polymer ?
#
loop_
_entity_poly.entity_id
_entity_poly.type
_entity_poly.pdbx_seq_one_letter_code
_entity_poly.pdbx_strand_id
1 'polypeptide(L)' 'GVISKTGFKYGSHFRAYEGDPETHHAKYLVHVVPKGHRGAWPEISRAVRLAHGVKKQILFGEVGHGVRYVKLERVRP' A
#
# COMPACT_ATOMS: atom_id res chain seq x y z
N GLY A 1 13.82 4.03 10.91
CA GLY A 1 13.77 3.51 9.52
C GLY A 1 12.46 2.79 9.29
N VAL A 2 12.08 2.51 8.05
CA VAL A 2 10.87 1.72 7.74
C VAL A 2 11.25 0.26 7.56
N ILE A 3 10.55 -0.65 8.23
CA ILE A 3 10.73 -2.09 8.06
C ILE A 3 9.65 -2.60 7.12
N SER A 4 10.04 -3.32 6.07
CA SER A 4 9.11 -3.96 5.13
C SER A 4 9.04 -5.46 5.38
N LYS A 5 7.84 -6.01 5.23
CA LYS A 5 7.56 -7.45 5.20
C LYS A 5 6.59 -7.74 4.06
N THR A 6 6.41 -9.01 3.71
CA THR A 6 5.42 -9.41 2.71
C THR A 6 4.02 -8.90 3.08
N GLY A 7 3.33 -8.33 2.09
CA GLY A 7 1.96 -7.84 2.18
C GLY A 7 0.91 -8.89 1.84
N PHE A 8 1.31 -10.14 1.54
CA PHE A 8 0.43 -11.20 1.02
C PHE A 8 -0.85 -11.40 1.83
N LYS A 9 -0.73 -11.43 3.17
CA LYS A 9 -1.88 -11.55 4.10
C LYS A 9 -2.95 -10.47 3.90
N TYR A 10 -2.60 -9.35 3.28
CA TYR A 10 -3.45 -8.18 3.09
C TYR A 10 -3.73 -7.87 1.61
N GLY A 11 -3.40 -8.78 0.68
CA GLY A 11 -3.63 -8.58 -0.74
C GLY A 11 -2.80 -7.42 -1.33
N SER A 12 -1.57 -7.27 -0.85
CA SER A 12 -0.63 -6.23 -1.28
C SER A 12 0.77 -6.82 -1.42
N HIS A 13 1.68 -6.11 -2.09
CA HIS A 13 3.05 -6.58 -2.26
C HIS A 13 3.82 -6.53 -0.93
N PHE A 14 3.73 -5.41 -0.22
CA PHE A 14 4.40 -5.21 1.07
C PHE A 14 3.47 -4.64 2.13
N ARG A 15 3.81 -4.92 3.37
CA ARG A 15 3.36 -4.16 4.54
C ARG A 15 4.56 -3.51 5.20
N ALA A 16 4.41 -2.26 5.62
CA ALA A 16 5.50 -1.45 6.17
C ALA A 16 5.18 -0.92 7.56
N TYR A 17 6.22 -0.87 8.39
CA TYR A 17 6.19 -0.51 9.81
C TYR A 17 7.12 0.69 10.03
N GLU A 18 6.70 1.66 10.84
CA GLU A 18 7.52 2.80 11.28
C GLU A 18 8.33 2.50 12.55
N GLY A 19 8.15 1.31 13.12
CA GLY A 19 8.83 0.83 14.31
C GLY A 19 8.98 -0.69 14.26
N ASP A 20 9.34 -1.29 15.40
CA ASP A 20 9.54 -2.72 15.52
C ASP A 20 8.24 -3.52 15.21
N PRO A 21 8.24 -4.41 14.21
CA PRO A 21 7.09 -5.25 13.86
C PRO A 21 6.56 -6.15 14.98
N GLU A 22 7.36 -6.44 16.01
CA GLU A 22 6.94 -7.26 17.15
C GLU A 22 6.03 -6.48 18.11
N THR A 23 6.17 -5.15 18.16
CA THR A 23 5.42 -4.27 19.08
C THR A 23 4.47 -3.31 18.38
N HIS A 24 4.67 -3.07 17.08
CA HIS A 24 3.89 -2.12 16.30
C HIS A 24 3.13 -2.79 15.16
N HIS A 25 1.90 -2.34 14.91
CA HIS A 25 1.16 -2.74 13.73
C HIS A 25 1.73 -2.09 12.47
N ALA A 26 1.69 -2.82 11.34
CA ALA A 26 2.01 -2.24 10.04
C ALA A 26 1.06 -1.06 9.76
N LYS A 27 1.62 0.11 9.44
CA LYS A 27 0.87 1.33 9.13
C LYS A 27 0.48 1.40 7.66
N TYR A 28 1.33 0.86 6.79
CA TYR A 28 1.20 0.94 5.35
C TYR A 28 1.02 -0.43 4.70
N LEU A 29 0.17 -0.48 3.68
CA LEU A 29 0.20 -1.50 2.64
C LEU A 29 0.75 -0.86 1.36
N VAL A 30 1.62 -1.55 0.65
CA VAL A 30 2.25 -1.04 -0.58
C VAL A 30 1.84 -1.92 -1.74
N HIS A 31 1.20 -1.31 -2.75
CA HIS A 31 0.91 -1.91 -4.04
C HIS A 31 1.90 -1.38 -5.07
N VAL A 32 2.76 -2.23 -5.60
CA VAL A 32 3.81 -1.82 -6.53
C VAL A 32 3.28 -1.88 -7.96
N VAL A 33 3.56 -0.82 -8.72
CA VAL A 33 3.20 -0.72 -10.14
C VAL A 33 4.39 -0.18 -10.95
N PRO A 34 4.59 -0.59 -12.21
CA PRO A 34 5.60 0.01 -13.07
C PRO A 34 5.24 1.45 -13.44
N LYS A 35 6.24 2.27 -13.76
CA LYS A 35 6.01 3.62 -14.30
C LYS A 35 5.12 3.57 -15.53
N GLY A 36 4.09 4.43 -15.56
CA GLY A 36 3.13 4.48 -16.66
C GLY A 36 2.12 3.33 -16.66
N HIS A 37 1.99 2.60 -15.54
CA HIS A 37 0.97 1.55 -15.39
C HIS A 37 -0.43 2.08 -15.73
N ARG A 38 -1.12 1.34 -16.59
CA ARG A 38 -2.53 1.56 -16.93
C ARG A 38 -3.33 0.39 -16.39
N GLY A 39 -4.16 0.67 -15.39
CA GLY A 39 -5.01 -0.31 -14.73
C GLY A 39 -6.46 0.17 -14.70
N ALA A 40 -7.38 -0.77 -14.51
CA ALA A 40 -8.80 -0.44 -14.38
C ALA A 40 -9.08 0.15 -12.99
N TRP A 41 -9.93 1.18 -12.90
CA TRP A 41 -10.35 1.78 -11.62
C TRP A 41 -10.81 0.77 -10.55
N PRO A 42 -11.49 -0.34 -10.89
CA PRO A 42 -11.84 -1.36 -9.91
C PRO A 42 -10.63 -1.98 -9.18
N GLU A 43 -9.45 -2.07 -9.81
CA GLU A 43 -8.24 -2.56 -9.14
C GLU A 43 -7.83 -1.63 -8.00
N ILE A 44 -7.80 -0.33 -8.29
CA ILE A 44 -7.50 0.71 -7.31
C ILE A 44 -8.52 0.68 -6.17
N SER A 45 -9.82 0.62 -6.52
CA SER A 45 -10.91 0.55 -5.54
C SER A 45 -10.80 -0.69 -4.63
N ARG A 46 -10.41 -1.85 -5.15
CA ARG A 46 -10.18 -3.06 -4.35
C ARG A 46 -9.03 -2.89 -3.36
N ALA A 47 -7.90 -2.35 -3.80
CA ALA A 47 -6.74 -2.11 -2.94
C ALA A 47 -7.08 -1.13 -1.81
N VAL A 48 -7.77 -0.02 -2.12
CA VAL A 48 -8.25 0.95 -1.12
C VAL A 48 -9.23 0.30 -0.14
N ARG A 49 -10.18 -0.50 -0.63
CA ARG A 49 -11.16 -1.21 0.22
C ARG A 49 -10.48 -2.19 1.17
N LEU A 50 -9.51 -2.97 0.69
CA LEU A 50 -8.75 -3.92 1.51
C LEU A 50 -7.99 -3.20 2.62
N ALA A 51 -7.25 -2.15 2.29
CA ALA A 51 -6.49 -1.36 3.26
C ALA A 51 -7.39 -0.73 4.34
N HIS A 52 -8.53 -0.17 3.92
CA HIS A 52 -9.53 0.39 4.84
C HIS A 52 -10.09 -0.69 5.79
N GLY A 53 -10.33 -1.91 5.30
CA GLY A 53 -10.85 -3.01 6.11
C GLY A 53 -9.91 -3.46 7.24
N VAL A 54 -8.60 -3.26 7.09
CA VAL A 54 -7.59 -3.61 8.10
C VAL A 54 -6.96 -2.40 8.79
N LYS A 55 -7.58 -1.22 8.65
CA LYS A 55 -7.14 0.06 9.23
C LYS A 55 -5.69 0.42 8.87
N LYS A 56 -5.31 0.26 7.60
CA LYS A 56 -3.99 0.63 7.07
C LYS A 56 -4.11 1.65 5.95
N GLN A 57 -3.06 2.45 5.75
CA GLN A 57 -2.96 3.35 4.61
C GLN A 57 -2.42 2.58 3.39
N ILE A 58 -3.06 2.71 2.23
CA ILE A 58 -2.55 2.14 0.98
C ILE A 58 -1.63 3.14 0.29
N LEU A 59 -0.47 2.66 -0.14
CA LEU A 59 0.51 3.38 -0.94
C LEU A 59 0.68 2.66 -2.26
N PHE A 60 0.50 3.36 -3.37
CA PHE A 60 0.90 2.88 -4.69
C PHE A 60 2.35 3.30 -4.92
N GLY A 61 3.25 2.31 -4.98
CA GLY A 61 4.66 2.51 -5.28
C GLY A 61 4.91 2.37 -6.77
N GLU A 62 5.09 3.48 -7.47
CA GLU A 62 5.47 3.51 -8.87
C GLU A 62 6.99 3.34 -9.00
N VAL A 63 7.43 2.34 -9.77
CA VAL A 63 8.85 2.02 -9.98
C VAL A 63 9.29 2.38 -11.40
N GLY A 64 10.33 3.22 -11.49
CA GLY A 64 11.01 3.61 -12.73
C GLY A 64 12.51 3.86 -12.47
N HIS A 65 13.04 5.03 -12.87
CA HIS A 65 14.41 5.45 -12.49
C HIS A 65 14.59 5.73 -10.99
N GLY A 66 13.47 5.82 -10.27
CA GLY A 66 13.40 5.89 -8.82
C GLY A 66 12.05 5.32 -8.38
N VAL A 67 11.72 5.52 -7.11
CA VAL A 67 10.43 5.08 -6.55
C VAL A 67 9.63 6.30 -6.12
N ARG A 68 8.39 6.39 -6.59
CA ARG A 68 7.42 7.41 -6.18
C ARG A 68 6.24 6.75 -5.48
N TYR A 69 5.81 7.30 -4.36
CA TYR A 69 4.66 6.80 -3.63
C TYR A 69 3.46 7.74 -3.75
N VAL A 70 2.29 7.17 -4.02
CA VAL A 70 1.01 7.89 -4.05
C VAL A 70 0.09 7.27 -3.02
N LYS A 71 -0.39 8.06 -2.06
CA LYS A 71 -1.42 7.63 -1.11
C LYS A 71 -2.79 7.85 -1.73
N LEU A 72 -3.64 6.83 -1.71
CA LEU A 72 -5.05 6.95 -2.08
C LEU A 72 -5.91 6.53 -0.89
N GLU A 73 -6.98 7.26 -0.63
CA GLU A 73 -7.88 6.97 0.49
C GLU A 73 -9.33 7.13 0.10
N ARG A 74 -10.20 6.34 0.75
CA ARG A 74 -11.65 6.47 0.57
C ARG A 74 -12.11 7.71 1.31
N VAL A 75 -12.65 8.67 0.59
CA VAL A 75 -13.30 9.85 1.15
C VAL A 75 -14.82 9.62 1.18
N ARG A 76 -15.47 10.06 2.26
CA ARG A 76 -16.94 10.20 2.31
C ARG A 76 -17.22 11.71 2.21
N PRO A 77 -18.07 12.15 1.28
CA PRO A 77 -18.47 13.55 1.17
C PRO A 77 -19.12 14.07 2.46
#